data_AF-A0A532D437-F1
#
_entry.id   AF-A0A532D437-F1
#
_cell.length_a   1.000
_cell.length_b   1.000
_cell.length_c   1.000
_cell.angle_alpha   90.00
_cell.angle_beta   90.00
_cell.angle_gamma   90.00
#
_symmetry.space_group_name_H-M   'P 1'
#
loop_
_entity.id
_entity.type
_entity.pdbx_description
1 polymer ?
#
loop_
_entity_poly.entity_id
_entity_poly.type
_entity_poly.pdbx_seq_one_letter_code
_entity_poly.pdbx_strand_id
1 'polypeptide(L)'
;MDTNLGKFGFLPIDRTISFSGGAFSLREDFNEVLAVVRSATNADGFVYPPLEKQMRGEPRILAGQLLPEDQWDWKEVLGTERPAHLHQLPVSHELRLKQAPIDNDLRRNDGAFLMYLAGYLYGYRLQFHDWWFDGRVNMKKSHNILVGDDKAADFFSKSYSVWKNWSVETRRHFTNILYMTSRLELYEWDWEKFMIAYMVFDACYNQAKGLGQVEKTIHKFRIDAMCERYSLQCNSSLSNEIVRLRNALFHEALWDGGQPCSSGGQKSFGYTKCLMRINHRLIPAMLGYSTEYIGTHWDSFSPCQF
;
A
#
# COMPACT_ATOMS: atom_id res chain seq x y z
N MET A 1 -21.87 -3.07 -18.55
CA MET A 1 -20.58 -2.42 -18.22
C MET A 1 -19.48 -3.37 -18.63
N ASP A 2 -18.37 -2.86 -19.18
CA ASP A 2 -17.20 -3.69 -19.48
C ASP A 2 -16.56 -4.13 -18.15
N THR A 3 -16.76 -5.40 -17.78
CA THR A 3 -16.24 -5.98 -16.54
C THR A 3 -14.71 -6.06 -16.51
N ASN A 4 -14.04 -5.83 -17.64
CA ASN A 4 -12.59 -5.96 -17.77
C ASN A 4 -11.87 -4.62 -17.59
N LEU A 5 -12.61 -3.52 -17.40
CA LEU A 5 -12.09 -2.17 -17.28
C LEU A 5 -12.23 -1.67 -15.84
N GLY A 6 -11.12 -1.22 -15.26
CA GLY A 6 -11.06 -0.63 -13.93
C GLY A 6 -10.37 0.73 -13.95
N LYS A 7 -10.86 1.66 -13.13
CA LYS A 7 -10.27 3.00 -12.95
C LYS A 7 -9.72 3.12 -11.53
N PHE A 8 -8.50 3.60 -11.38
CA PHE A 8 -7.87 3.76 -10.08
C PHE A 8 -7.22 5.13 -9.91
N GLY A 9 -6.94 5.47 -8.65
CA GLY A 9 -6.42 6.75 -8.21
C GLY A 9 -5.05 7.08 -8.78
N PHE A 10 -4.37 8.01 -8.15
CA PHE A 10 -3.26 8.69 -8.81
C PHE A 10 -1.94 7.90 -8.77
N LEU A 11 -1.41 7.56 -9.95
CA LEU A 11 -0.08 7.01 -10.18
C LEU A 11 0.71 8.02 -11.03
N PRO A 12 1.77 8.67 -10.52
CA PRO A 12 2.51 9.70 -11.24
C PRO A 12 3.50 9.13 -12.26
N ILE A 13 3.02 8.21 -13.10
CA ILE A 13 3.80 7.56 -14.16
C ILE A 13 3.14 7.93 -15.49
N ASP A 14 3.80 8.76 -16.29
CA ASP A 14 3.29 9.21 -17.59
C ASP A 14 3.62 8.21 -18.70
N ARG A 15 3.04 7.01 -18.60
CA ARG A 15 3.15 6.00 -19.67
C ARG A 15 2.12 4.91 -19.56
N THR A 16 1.85 4.28 -20.70
CA THR A 16 1.11 3.02 -20.77
C THR A 16 2.06 1.85 -20.49
N ILE A 17 1.63 0.91 -19.66
CA ILE A 17 2.37 -0.33 -19.35
C ILE A 17 1.56 -1.50 -19.88
N SER A 18 2.02 -2.11 -20.96
CA SER A 18 1.40 -3.30 -21.56
C SER A 18 2.08 -4.57 -21.07
N PHE A 19 1.30 -5.56 -20.65
CA PHE A 19 1.80 -6.85 -20.17
C PHE A 19 0.98 -8.00 -20.78
N SER A 20 1.40 -9.24 -20.51
CA SER A 20 0.77 -10.43 -21.10
C SER A 20 -0.75 -10.49 -20.82
N GLY A 21 -1.19 -10.12 -19.61
CA GLY A 21 -2.57 -10.19 -19.16
C GLY A 21 -3.46 -8.95 -19.39
N GLY A 22 -2.90 -7.83 -19.84
CA GLY A 22 -3.63 -6.56 -19.90
C GLY A 22 -2.73 -5.35 -20.15
N ALA A 23 -3.25 -4.16 -19.84
CA ALA A 23 -2.50 -2.92 -19.85
C ALA A 23 -2.99 -1.94 -18.78
N PHE A 24 -2.07 -1.14 -18.26
CA PHE A 24 -2.37 0.12 -17.59
C PHE A 24 -2.23 1.23 -18.60
N SER A 25 -3.30 1.97 -18.88
CA SER A 25 -3.31 3.06 -19.86
C SER A 25 -3.56 4.39 -19.17
N LEU A 26 -2.92 5.44 -19.67
CA LEU A 26 -3.18 6.82 -19.24
C LEU A 26 -4.60 7.23 -19.63
N ARG A 27 -5.22 8.06 -18.78
CA ARG A 27 -6.42 8.78 -19.19
C ARG A 27 -6.06 10.01 -20.02
N GLU A 28 -6.99 10.46 -20.85
CA GLU A 28 -6.82 11.64 -21.69
C GLU A 28 -6.52 12.91 -20.87
N ASP A 29 -7.09 13.00 -19.66
CA ASP A 29 -6.93 14.09 -18.71
C ASP A 29 -5.72 13.94 -17.76
N PHE A 30 -4.79 13.00 -18.02
CA PHE A 30 -3.68 12.69 -17.11
C PHE A 30 -2.85 13.92 -16.71
N ASN A 31 -2.50 14.78 -17.68
CA ASN A 31 -1.66 15.95 -17.41
C ASN A 31 -2.37 17.01 -16.55
N GLU A 32 -3.67 17.19 -16.75
CA GLU A 32 -4.50 18.07 -15.92
C GLU A 32 -4.57 17.51 -14.49
N VAL A 33 -4.88 16.22 -14.36
CA VAL A 33 -4.94 15.53 -13.07
C VAL A 33 -3.59 15.58 -12.34
N LEU A 34 -2.48 15.38 -13.04
CA LEU A 34 -1.13 15.49 -12.48
C LEU A 34 -0.86 16.90 -11.95
N ALA A 35 -1.27 17.95 -12.67
CA ALA A 35 -1.11 19.32 -12.22
C ALA A 35 -1.94 19.60 -10.95
N VAL A 36 -3.20 19.13 -10.91
CA VAL A 36 -4.08 19.25 -9.74
C VAL A 36 -3.47 18.54 -8.53
N VAL A 37 -3.05 17.27 -8.67
CA VAL A 37 -2.46 16.52 -7.55
C VAL A 37 -1.16 17.14 -7.08
N ARG A 38 -0.30 17.62 -7.99
CA ARG A 38 0.92 18.35 -7.61
C ARG A 38 0.63 19.61 -6.82
N SER A 39 -0.40 20.38 -7.22
CA SER A 39 -0.82 21.58 -6.50
C SER A 39 -1.37 21.30 -5.11
N ALA A 40 -2.00 20.13 -4.93
CA ALA A 40 -2.52 19.65 -3.64
C ALA A 40 -1.45 18.94 -2.78
N THR A 41 -0.28 18.64 -3.34
CA THR A 41 0.80 17.95 -2.64
C THR A 41 1.59 18.95 -1.79
N ASN A 42 1.70 18.66 -0.50
CA ASN A 42 2.41 19.50 0.45
C ASN A 42 3.93 19.32 0.35
N ALA A 43 4.71 20.21 0.96
CA ALA A 43 6.17 20.22 0.87
C ALA A 43 6.84 18.91 1.36
N ASP A 44 6.24 18.29 2.37
CA ASP A 44 6.64 16.98 2.89
C ASP A 44 6.38 15.83 1.89
N GLY A 45 5.59 16.06 0.84
CA GLY A 45 5.29 15.11 -0.22
C GLY A 45 3.93 14.42 -0.07
N PHE A 46 3.06 14.89 0.83
CA PHE A 46 1.78 14.25 1.09
C PHE A 46 0.60 15.08 0.58
N VAL A 47 -0.43 14.38 0.10
CA VAL A 47 -1.78 14.94 -0.01
C VAL A 47 -2.53 14.59 1.27
N TYR A 48 -2.98 15.61 2.00
CA TYR A 48 -3.75 15.45 3.23
C TYR A 48 -5.25 15.38 2.93
N PRO A 49 -6.05 14.75 3.80
CA PRO A 49 -7.51 14.81 3.67
C PRO A 49 -8.00 16.27 3.67
N PRO A 50 -9.01 16.62 2.86
CA PRO A 50 -9.61 17.94 2.88
C PRO A 50 -10.28 18.21 4.24
N LEU A 51 -10.50 19.47 4.59
CA LEU A 51 -11.27 19.81 5.78
C LEU A 51 -12.77 19.65 5.49
N GLU A 52 -13.47 19.00 6.41
CA GLU A 52 -14.91 18.83 6.43
C GLU A 52 -15.49 19.58 7.63
N LYS A 53 -16.73 20.05 7.48
CA LYS A 53 -17.50 20.72 8.53
C LYS A 53 -18.83 20.01 8.71
N GLN A 54 -19.34 19.99 9.94
CA GLN A 54 -20.68 19.49 10.19
C GLN A 54 -21.69 20.53 9.69
N MET A 55 -22.62 20.09 8.85
CA MET A 55 -23.74 20.90 8.38
C MET A 55 -24.97 20.59 9.24
N ARG A 56 -25.70 21.62 9.63
CA ARG A 56 -26.99 21.50 10.31
C ARG A 56 -28.06 22.13 9.42
N GLY A 57 -29.00 21.32 8.97
CA GLY A 57 -30.18 21.81 8.26
C GLY A 57 -31.20 22.37 9.24
N GLU A 58 -31.65 23.59 8.98
CA GLU A 58 -32.81 24.20 9.64
C GLU A 58 -34.04 23.93 8.75
N PRO A 59 -35.02 23.15 9.24
CA PRO A 59 -36.17 22.79 8.43
C PRO A 59 -36.99 24.02 8.02
N ARG A 60 -37.37 24.09 6.74
CA ARG A 60 -38.19 25.19 6.22
C ARG A 60 -39.65 24.77 6.14
N ILE A 61 -40.54 25.67 6.56
CA ILE A 61 -41.99 25.48 6.46
C ILE A 61 -42.54 26.50 5.46
N LEU A 62 -43.25 26.04 4.44
CA LEU A 62 -43.96 26.89 3.47
C LEU A 62 -45.43 26.51 3.47
N ALA A 63 -46.31 27.49 3.64
CA ALA A 63 -47.76 27.29 3.69
C ALA A 63 -48.22 26.20 4.71
N GLY A 64 -47.53 26.08 5.84
CA GLY A 64 -47.83 25.09 6.87
C GLY A 64 -47.35 23.67 6.57
N GLN A 65 -46.63 23.45 5.47
CA GLN A 65 -46.03 22.16 5.12
C GLN A 65 -44.52 22.20 5.33
N LEU A 66 -43.97 21.15 5.94
CA LEU A 66 -42.53 20.93 6.05
C LEU A 66 -41.98 20.65 4.64
N LEU A 67 -41.02 21.46 4.21
CA LEU A 67 -40.37 21.26 2.92
C LEU A 67 -39.42 20.06 2.98
N PRO A 68 -39.17 19.39 1.83
CA PRO A 68 -38.17 18.35 1.73
C PRO A 68 -36.76 18.82 2.15
N GLU A 69 -35.91 17.89 2.56
CA GLU A 69 -34.58 18.16 3.15
C GLU A 69 -33.61 18.91 2.22
N ASP A 70 -33.71 18.69 0.91
CA ASP A 70 -32.95 19.41 -0.12
C ASP A 70 -33.29 20.91 -0.20
N GLN A 71 -34.39 21.31 0.44
CA GLN A 71 -34.82 22.70 0.55
C GLN A 71 -34.59 23.29 1.95
N TRP A 72 -33.96 22.56 2.88
CA TRP A 72 -33.63 23.10 4.20
C TRP A 72 -32.55 24.17 4.11
N ASP A 73 -32.51 25.09 5.09
CA ASP A 73 -31.43 26.07 5.20
C ASP A 73 -30.24 25.42 5.91
N TRP A 74 -29.19 25.08 5.17
CA TRP A 74 -28.02 24.37 5.68
C TRP A 74 -26.96 25.35 6.17
N LYS A 75 -26.66 25.33 7.48
CA LYS A 75 -25.64 26.17 8.10
C LYS A 75 -24.48 25.33 8.63
N GLU A 76 -23.27 25.87 8.48
CA GLU A 76 -22.09 25.29 9.08
C GLU A 76 -22.19 25.37 10.62
N VAL A 77 -21.91 24.26 11.30
CA VAL A 77 -21.78 24.25 12.76
C VAL A 77 -20.38 24.73 13.13
N LEU A 78 -20.30 25.86 13.82
CA LEU A 78 -19.03 26.44 14.25
C LEU A 78 -18.21 25.45 15.11
N GLY A 79 -16.89 25.44 14.91
CA GLY A 79 -15.97 24.60 15.68
C GLY A 79 -16.00 23.11 15.33
N THR A 80 -16.61 22.73 14.20
CA THR A 80 -16.66 21.32 13.73
C THR A 80 -15.74 21.02 12.56
N GLU A 81 -14.93 21.99 12.13
CA GLU A 81 -13.96 21.81 11.07
C GLU A 81 -12.89 20.79 11.49
N ARG A 82 -12.71 19.75 10.68
CA ARG A 82 -11.73 18.68 10.91
C ARG A 82 -11.31 18.03 9.58
N PRO A 83 -10.15 17.38 9.50
CA PRO A 83 -9.82 16.57 8.34
C PRO A 83 -10.88 15.50 8.07
N ALA A 84 -11.22 15.31 6.80
CA ALA A 84 -12.09 14.24 6.33
C ALA A 84 -11.55 12.89 6.78
N HIS A 85 -12.44 12.02 7.26
CA HIS A 85 -12.04 10.64 7.60
C HIS A 85 -11.61 9.87 6.35
N LEU A 86 -12.27 10.14 5.24
CA LEU A 86 -12.13 9.47 3.97
C LEU A 86 -12.10 10.50 2.84
N HIS A 87 -11.20 10.32 1.89
CA HIS A 87 -11.13 11.17 0.70
C HIS A 87 -10.74 10.37 -0.54
N GLN A 88 -10.91 10.96 -1.71
CA GLN A 88 -10.59 10.33 -2.99
C GLN A 88 -9.49 11.11 -3.69
N LEU A 89 -8.66 10.38 -4.44
CA LEU A 89 -7.73 10.98 -5.38
C LEU A 89 -8.27 10.86 -6.80
N PRO A 90 -8.03 11.87 -7.67
CA PRO A 90 -8.45 11.78 -9.06
C PRO A 90 -7.84 10.59 -9.79
N VAL A 91 -8.55 10.13 -10.83
CA VAL A 91 -8.17 8.96 -11.62
C VAL A 91 -7.08 9.34 -12.61
N SER A 92 -5.98 8.61 -12.60
CA SER A 92 -4.87 8.82 -13.55
C SER A 92 -4.80 7.77 -14.65
N HIS A 93 -5.23 6.55 -14.35
CA HIS A 93 -5.02 5.39 -15.19
C HIS A 93 -6.25 4.48 -15.24
N GLU A 94 -6.33 3.73 -16.33
CA GLU A 94 -7.27 2.64 -16.51
C GLU A 94 -6.51 1.31 -16.60
N LEU A 95 -7.01 0.30 -15.90
CA LEU A 95 -6.58 -1.09 -16.06
C LEU A 95 -7.56 -1.80 -16.98
N ARG A 96 -7.06 -2.34 -18.09
CA ARG A 96 -7.84 -3.19 -19.00
C ARG A 96 -7.25 -4.59 -19.07
N LEU A 97 -8.05 -5.60 -18.73
CA LEU A 97 -7.66 -7.00 -18.89
C LEU A 97 -7.96 -7.51 -20.30
N LYS A 98 -7.11 -8.41 -20.81
CA LYS A 98 -7.36 -9.13 -22.07
C LYS A 98 -8.41 -10.23 -21.94
N GLN A 99 -8.63 -10.71 -20.72
CA GLN A 99 -9.56 -11.79 -20.39
C GLN A 99 -10.52 -11.33 -19.31
N ALA A 100 -11.68 -12.00 -19.21
CA ALA A 100 -12.62 -11.75 -18.13
C ALA A 100 -11.95 -11.94 -16.76
N PRO A 101 -12.22 -11.05 -15.79
CA PRO A 101 -11.71 -11.22 -14.44
C PRO A 101 -12.32 -12.46 -13.79
N ILE A 102 -11.62 -12.98 -12.80
CA ILE A 102 -12.08 -14.10 -12.00
C ILE A 102 -13.35 -13.69 -11.25
N ASP A 103 -14.34 -14.58 -11.24
CA ASP A 103 -15.68 -14.38 -10.67
C ASP A 103 -16.46 -13.18 -11.25
N ASN A 104 -16.06 -12.67 -12.42
CA ASN A 104 -16.58 -11.44 -13.02
C ASN A 104 -16.45 -10.19 -12.12
N ASP A 105 -15.57 -10.22 -11.12
CA ASP A 105 -15.29 -9.11 -10.22
C ASP A 105 -13.83 -8.67 -10.33
N LEU A 106 -13.59 -7.70 -11.22
CA LEU A 106 -12.27 -7.11 -11.40
C LEU A 106 -11.70 -6.55 -10.11
N ARG A 107 -12.54 -5.96 -9.25
CA ARG A 107 -12.09 -5.13 -8.14
C ARG A 107 -11.70 -5.93 -6.93
N ARG A 108 -12.29 -7.10 -6.72
CA ARG A 108 -11.92 -7.99 -5.61
C ARG A 108 -10.84 -9.01 -5.97
N ASN A 109 -10.59 -9.23 -7.27
CA ASN A 109 -9.64 -10.22 -7.77
C ASN A 109 -8.50 -9.56 -8.56
N ASP A 110 -8.45 -9.80 -9.87
CA ASP A 110 -7.34 -9.51 -10.78
C ASP A 110 -6.92 -8.04 -10.73
N GLY A 111 -7.90 -7.14 -10.71
CA GLY A 111 -7.67 -5.70 -10.71
C GLY A 111 -7.09 -5.19 -9.39
N ALA A 112 -7.55 -5.70 -8.24
CA ALA A 112 -6.95 -5.35 -6.95
C ALA A 112 -5.49 -5.81 -6.89
N PHE A 113 -5.22 -7.06 -7.28
CA PHE A 113 -3.85 -7.57 -7.30
C PHE A 113 -2.94 -6.71 -8.19
N LEU A 114 -3.34 -6.46 -9.44
CA LEU A 114 -2.54 -5.69 -10.39
C LEU A 114 -2.35 -4.23 -9.96
N MET A 115 -3.40 -3.59 -9.46
CA MET A 115 -3.32 -2.22 -8.95
C MET A 115 -2.40 -2.13 -7.72
N TYR A 116 -2.54 -3.01 -6.73
CA TYR A 116 -1.66 -2.97 -5.57
C TYR A 116 -0.24 -3.40 -5.89
N LEU A 117 -0.04 -4.28 -6.88
CA LEU A 117 1.29 -4.61 -7.38
C LEU A 117 1.95 -3.42 -8.08
N ALA A 118 1.18 -2.61 -8.82
CA ALA A 118 1.67 -1.37 -9.40
C ALA A 118 2.01 -0.33 -8.33
N GLY A 119 1.17 -0.20 -7.31
CA GLY A 119 1.43 0.63 -6.14
C GLY A 119 2.72 0.19 -5.41
N TYR A 120 2.90 -1.11 -5.21
CA TYR A 120 4.12 -1.69 -4.67
C TYR A 120 5.34 -1.40 -5.55
N LEU A 121 5.26 -1.56 -6.87
CA LEU A 121 6.41 -1.44 -7.78
C LEU A 121 6.91 0.02 -7.88
N TYR A 122 5.98 0.98 -7.86
CA TYR A 122 6.29 2.39 -8.01
C TYR A 122 6.36 3.15 -6.67
N GLY A 123 5.97 2.53 -5.56
CA GLY A 123 6.07 3.09 -4.23
C GLY A 123 4.95 4.07 -3.91
N TYR A 124 3.75 3.80 -4.43
CA TYR A 124 2.54 4.62 -4.27
C TYR A 124 1.40 3.82 -3.67
N ARG A 125 0.53 4.51 -2.95
CA ARG A 125 -0.72 3.94 -2.48
C ARG A 125 -1.81 4.18 -3.53
N LEU A 126 -2.36 3.10 -4.07
CA LEU A 126 -3.41 3.13 -5.09
C LEU A 126 -4.71 2.53 -4.56
N GLN A 127 -5.84 3.06 -5.03
CA GLN A 127 -7.19 2.53 -4.78
C GLN A 127 -8.06 2.73 -6.01
N PHE A 128 -9.11 1.93 -6.18
CA PHE A 128 -10.10 2.20 -7.23
C PHE A 128 -10.72 3.59 -7.04
N HIS A 129 -11.12 4.25 -8.13
CA HIS A 129 -11.56 5.64 -8.12
C HIS A 129 -12.72 5.97 -7.18
N ASP A 130 -13.60 5.00 -6.95
CA ASP A 130 -14.76 5.06 -6.07
C ASP A 130 -14.53 4.33 -4.74
N TRP A 131 -13.28 3.99 -4.42
CA TRP A 131 -12.84 3.62 -3.07
C TRP A 131 -12.18 4.81 -2.37
N TRP A 132 -12.09 4.73 -1.05
CA TRP A 132 -11.72 5.85 -0.20
C TRP A 132 -10.35 5.66 0.43
N PHE A 133 -9.52 6.71 0.40
CA PHE A 133 -8.31 6.81 1.19
C PHE A 133 -8.63 7.30 2.60
N ASP A 134 -8.16 6.57 3.60
CA ASP A 134 -8.04 7.07 4.96
C ASP A 134 -6.69 7.78 5.14
N GLY A 135 -6.73 8.95 5.81
CA GLY A 135 -5.60 9.82 6.11
C GLY A 135 -4.75 10.24 4.89
N ARG A 136 -3.49 10.62 5.12
CA ARG A 136 -2.62 11.20 4.08
C ARG A 136 -2.15 10.19 3.03
N VAL A 137 -1.87 10.67 1.81
CA VAL A 137 -1.36 9.84 0.72
C VAL A 137 0.00 10.37 0.26
N ASN A 138 1.02 9.50 0.31
CA ASN A 138 2.38 9.85 -0.11
C ASN A 138 2.47 9.95 -1.64
N MET A 139 2.86 11.13 -2.14
CA MET A 139 3.12 11.40 -3.56
C MET A 139 4.62 11.36 -3.90
N LYS A 140 5.46 11.01 -2.93
CA LYS A 140 6.87 10.65 -3.15
C LYS A 140 7.00 9.13 -3.15
N LYS A 141 7.95 8.65 -3.95
CA LYS A 141 8.31 7.23 -4.00
C LYS A 141 8.78 6.74 -2.63
N SER A 142 8.14 5.71 -2.10
CA SER A 142 8.39 5.20 -0.74
C SER A 142 9.60 4.26 -0.59
N HIS A 143 10.15 3.76 -1.70
CA HIS A 143 11.21 2.75 -1.67
C HIS A 143 12.32 2.99 -2.70
N ASN A 144 13.42 2.28 -2.52
CA ASN A 144 14.67 2.43 -3.28
C ASN A 144 14.72 1.61 -4.59
N ILE A 145 13.63 0.97 -5.01
CA ILE A 145 13.55 0.19 -6.24
C ILE A 145 13.53 1.11 -7.46
N LEU A 146 14.50 1.03 -8.37
CA LEU A 146 14.50 1.74 -9.65
C LEU A 146 14.05 0.79 -10.77
N VAL A 147 12.93 1.09 -11.39
CA VAL A 147 12.25 0.19 -12.33
C VAL A 147 12.41 0.71 -13.76
N GLY A 148 13.12 -0.03 -14.59
CA GLY A 148 13.15 0.19 -16.03
C GLY A 148 11.83 -0.24 -16.71
N ASP A 149 11.53 0.34 -17.86
CA ASP A 149 10.25 0.20 -18.55
C ASP A 149 9.98 -1.25 -18.95
N ASP A 150 10.95 -1.88 -19.62
CA ASP A 150 10.86 -3.28 -20.03
C ASP A 150 10.71 -4.23 -18.83
N LYS A 151 11.32 -3.87 -17.70
CA LYS A 151 11.26 -4.66 -16.45
C LYS A 151 9.90 -4.58 -15.81
N ALA A 152 9.19 -3.46 -15.90
CA ALA A 152 7.84 -3.33 -15.35
C ALA A 152 6.87 -4.29 -16.05
N ALA A 153 6.85 -4.29 -17.39
CA ALA A 153 5.97 -5.15 -18.18
C ALA A 153 6.24 -6.65 -17.95
N ASP A 154 7.52 -7.04 -17.88
CA ASP A 154 7.94 -8.40 -17.55
C ASP A 154 7.53 -8.80 -16.12
N PHE A 155 7.74 -7.91 -15.14
CA PHE A 155 7.35 -8.12 -13.76
C PHE A 155 5.85 -8.34 -13.59
N PHE A 156 5.01 -7.49 -14.20
CA PHE A 156 3.56 -7.68 -14.18
C PHE A 156 3.15 -9.00 -14.82
N SER A 157 3.73 -9.34 -15.98
CA SER A 157 3.42 -10.58 -16.70
C SER A 157 3.71 -11.81 -15.86
N LYS A 158 4.92 -11.91 -15.29
CA LYS A 158 5.34 -13.06 -14.50
C LYS A 158 4.57 -13.16 -13.18
N SER A 159 4.48 -12.05 -12.45
CA SER A 159 3.82 -12.01 -11.14
C SER A 159 2.34 -12.35 -11.25
N TYR A 160 1.64 -11.82 -12.26
CA TYR A 160 0.23 -12.10 -12.47
C TYR A 160 -0.02 -13.56 -12.88
N SER A 161 0.85 -14.13 -13.72
CA SER A 161 0.79 -15.55 -14.07
C SER A 161 0.94 -16.45 -12.84
N VAL A 162 1.95 -16.19 -12.00
CA VAL A 162 2.17 -16.93 -10.76
C VAL A 162 0.99 -16.78 -9.81
N TRP A 163 0.51 -15.55 -9.59
CA TRP A 163 -0.64 -15.28 -8.74
C TRP A 163 -1.91 -15.99 -9.22
N LYS A 164 -2.19 -16.02 -10.53
CA LYS A 164 -3.37 -16.71 -11.08
C LYS A 164 -3.40 -18.20 -10.76
N ASN A 165 -2.23 -18.83 -10.70
CA ASN A 165 -2.08 -20.26 -10.41
C ASN A 165 -2.19 -20.62 -8.92
N TRP A 166 -2.27 -19.61 -8.03
CA TRP A 166 -2.50 -19.85 -6.62
C TRP A 166 -3.97 -20.13 -6.30
N SER A 167 -4.21 -20.79 -5.16
CA SER A 167 -5.55 -20.99 -4.62
C SER A 167 -6.24 -19.64 -4.34
N VAL A 168 -7.58 -19.62 -4.32
CA VAL A 168 -8.38 -18.43 -4.02
C VAL A 168 -7.93 -17.76 -2.71
N GLU A 169 -7.72 -18.56 -1.66
CA GLU A 169 -7.30 -18.07 -0.35
C GLU A 169 -5.89 -17.45 -0.39
N THR A 170 -4.94 -18.13 -1.03
CA THR A 170 -3.56 -17.68 -1.23
C THR A 170 -3.50 -16.38 -2.02
N ARG A 171 -4.34 -16.24 -3.05
CA ARG A 171 -4.46 -15.00 -3.85
C ARG A 171 -4.97 -13.85 -3.00
N ARG A 172 -6.08 -14.05 -2.29
CA ARG A 172 -6.67 -13.03 -1.41
C ARG A 172 -5.67 -12.55 -0.35
N HIS A 173 -4.97 -13.49 0.27
CA HIS A 173 -3.99 -13.16 1.30
C HIS A 173 -2.82 -12.36 0.73
N PHE A 174 -2.28 -12.73 -0.43
CA PHE A 174 -1.21 -11.97 -1.07
C PHE A 174 -1.63 -10.58 -1.55
N THR A 175 -2.84 -10.45 -2.09
CA THR A 175 -3.40 -9.14 -2.44
C THR A 175 -3.49 -8.23 -1.21
N ASN A 176 -3.85 -8.79 -0.05
CA ASN A 176 -3.85 -8.05 1.22
C ASN A 176 -2.44 -7.67 1.70
N ILE A 177 -1.43 -8.52 1.48
CA ILE A 177 -0.03 -8.17 1.76
C ILE A 177 0.34 -6.89 0.99
N LEU A 178 0.09 -6.86 -0.32
CA LEU A 178 0.37 -5.69 -1.16
C LEU A 178 -0.39 -4.44 -0.68
N TYR A 179 -1.68 -4.58 -0.38
CA TYR A 179 -2.49 -3.50 0.16
C TYR A 179 -1.90 -2.93 1.46
N MET A 180 -1.59 -3.80 2.43
CA MET A 180 -1.06 -3.38 3.72
C MET A 180 0.36 -2.80 3.61
N THR A 181 1.19 -3.30 2.70
CA THR A 181 2.49 -2.68 2.37
C THR A 181 2.31 -1.24 1.91
N SER A 182 1.32 -0.96 1.05
CA SER A 182 1.07 0.39 0.54
C SER A 182 0.60 1.39 1.62
N ARG A 183 0.09 0.90 2.75
CA ARG A 183 -0.38 1.75 3.87
C ARG A 183 0.73 2.19 4.82
N LEU A 184 1.95 1.68 4.70
CA LEU A 184 3.04 1.99 5.64
C LEU A 184 3.33 3.50 5.76
N GLU A 185 3.32 4.21 4.64
CA GLU A 185 3.64 5.64 4.60
C GLU A 185 2.49 6.54 5.10
N LEU A 186 1.31 5.98 5.34
CA LEU A 186 0.19 6.72 5.93
C LEU A 186 0.53 7.20 7.35
N TYR A 187 1.12 6.31 8.15
CA TYR A 187 1.33 6.54 9.57
C TYR A 187 2.42 7.57 9.81
N GLU A 188 2.30 8.31 10.89
CA GLU A 188 3.26 9.33 11.28
C GLU A 188 4.29 8.78 12.24
N TRP A 189 3.82 8.02 13.23
CA TRP A 189 4.66 7.51 14.29
C TRP A 189 5.40 6.24 13.88
N ASP A 190 6.69 6.17 14.22
CA ASP A 190 7.53 5.04 13.82
C ASP A 190 7.09 3.71 14.42
N TRP A 191 6.48 3.72 15.61
CA TRP A 191 5.94 2.53 16.24
C TRP A 191 4.73 1.98 15.49
N GLU A 192 3.86 2.85 14.94
CA GLU A 192 2.74 2.43 14.10
C GLU A 192 3.25 1.83 12.78
N LYS A 193 4.21 2.51 12.14
CA LYS A 193 4.87 1.99 10.93
C LYS A 193 5.49 0.63 11.18
N PHE A 194 6.17 0.47 12.32
CA PHE A 194 6.76 -0.79 12.72
C PHE A 194 5.70 -1.89 12.90
N MET A 195 4.58 -1.59 13.59
CA MET A 195 3.49 -2.55 13.76
C MET A 195 2.94 -3.04 12.42
N ILE A 196 2.68 -2.12 11.48
CA ILE A 196 2.20 -2.48 10.15
C ILE A 196 3.27 -3.24 9.36
N ALA A 197 4.54 -2.82 9.43
CA ALA A 197 5.64 -3.50 8.74
C ALA A 197 5.81 -4.93 9.26
N TYR A 198 5.66 -5.13 10.57
CA TYR A 198 5.71 -6.44 11.19
C TYR A 198 4.50 -7.30 10.83
N MET A 199 3.30 -6.72 10.78
CA MET A 199 2.10 -7.40 10.32
C MET A 199 2.24 -7.90 8.87
N VAL A 200 2.78 -7.06 7.98
CA VAL A 200 3.10 -7.44 6.60
C VAL A 200 4.13 -8.57 6.58
N PHE A 201 5.19 -8.49 7.39
CA PHE A 201 6.19 -9.55 7.48
C PHE A 201 5.58 -10.90 7.93
N ASP A 202 4.77 -10.90 8.99
CA ASP A 202 4.10 -12.10 9.49
C ASP A 202 3.11 -12.67 8.46
N ALA A 203 2.44 -11.80 7.69
CA ALA A 203 1.59 -12.22 6.57
C ALA A 203 2.42 -12.89 5.46
N CYS A 204 3.58 -12.33 5.08
CA CYS A 204 4.51 -12.97 4.15
C CYS A 204 4.98 -14.34 4.66
N TYR A 205 5.34 -14.45 5.94
CA TYR A 205 5.72 -15.72 6.56
C TYR A 205 4.59 -16.76 6.49
N ASN A 206 3.37 -16.36 6.87
CA ASN A 206 2.20 -17.25 6.83
C ASN A 206 1.86 -17.69 5.41
N GLN A 207 1.99 -16.81 4.42
CA GLN A 207 1.83 -17.12 3.02
C GLN A 207 2.87 -18.15 2.55
N ALA A 208 4.15 -17.92 2.84
CA ALA A 208 5.24 -18.83 2.50
C ALA A 208 5.04 -20.21 3.13
N LYS A 209 4.62 -20.24 4.40
CA LYS A 209 4.25 -21.48 5.10
C LYS A 209 3.05 -22.17 4.45
N GLY A 210 2.01 -21.44 4.08
CA GLY A 210 0.82 -21.98 3.40
C GLY A 210 1.14 -22.58 2.02
N LEU A 211 2.16 -22.04 1.35
CA LEU A 211 2.71 -22.59 0.11
C LEU A 211 3.67 -23.78 0.33
N GLY A 212 3.91 -24.20 1.57
CA GLY A 212 4.90 -25.23 1.91
C GLY A 212 6.34 -24.81 1.63
N GLN A 213 6.62 -23.51 1.48
CA GLN A 213 7.94 -22.99 1.15
C GLN A 213 8.82 -22.81 2.39
N VAL A 214 8.22 -22.61 3.56
CA VAL A 214 8.92 -22.47 4.84
C VAL A 214 8.24 -23.33 5.91
N GLU A 215 9.03 -24.00 6.73
CA GLU A 215 8.53 -24.79 7.85
C GLU A 215 8.03 -23.92 9.01
N LYS A 216 7.16 -24.51 9.84
CA LYS A 216 6.70 -23.84 11.06
C LYS A 216 7.89 -23.66 12.02
N THR A 217 8.19 -22.42 12.36
CA THR A 217 9.23 -22.08 13.34
C THR A 217 8.70 -21.09 14.37
N ILE A 218 9.43 -20.94 15.48
CA ILE A 218 9.11 -19.96 16.52
C ILE A 218 9.45 -18.54 16.04
N HIS A 219 8.75 -17.57 16.61
CA HIS A 219 8.73 -16.18 16.13
C HIS A 219 10.12 -15.57 15.93
N LYS A 220 11.04 -15.81 16.88
CA LYS A 220 12.41 -15.28 16.84
C LYS A 220 13.24 -15.72 15.62
N PHE A 221 12.88 -16.84 14.99
CA PHE A 221 13.62 -17.41 13.85
C PHE A 221 12.94 -17.14 12.50
N ARG A 222 11.78 -16.48 12.48
CA ARG A 222 11.02 -16.28 11.24
C ARG A 222 11.78 -15.45 10.21
N ILE A 223 12.42 -14.35 10.64
CA ILE A 223 13.17 -13.47 9.73
C ILE A 223 14.28 -14.26 9.05
N ASP A 224 15.10 -14.96 9.82
CA ASP A 224 16.24 -15.73 9.31
C ASP A 224 15.77 -16.86 8.39
N ALA A 225 14.69 -17.58 8.74
CA ALA A 225 14.10 -18.63 7.90
C ALA A 225 13.57 -18.08 6.57
N MET A 226 12.95 -16.89 6.57
CA MET A 226 12.49 -16.23 5.34
C MET A 226 13.68 -15.76 4.49
N CYS A 227 14.71 -15.20 5.12
CA CYS A 227 15.91 -14.76 4.42
C CYS A 227 16.61 -15.94 3.74
N GLU A 228 16.81 -17.06 4.46
CA GLU A 228 17.38 -18.28 3.91
C GLU A 228 16.54 -18.82 2.74
N ARG A 229 15.22 -18.93 2.93
CA ARG A 229 14.33 -19.52 1.91
C ARG A 229 14.33 -18.77 0.58
N TYR A 230 14.38 -17.44 0.64
CA TYR A 230 14.29 -16.58 -0.54
C TYR A 230 15.65 -15.98 -0.94
N SER A 231 16.73 -16.48 -0.33
CA SER A 231 18.10 -16.02 -0.61
C SER A 231 18.30 -14.51 -0.42
N LEU A 232 17.60 -13.91 0.55
CA LEU A 232 17.90 -12.56 0.99
C LEU A 232 19.15 -12.63 1.87
N GLN A 233 19.99 -11.61 1.77
CA GLN A 233 21.13 -11.48 2.65
C GLN A 233 20.67 -11.34 4.10
N CYS A 234 21.02 -12.28 4.97
CA CYS A 234 20.60 -12.22 6.38
C CYS A 234 21.59 -11.43 7.23
N ASN A 235 21.07 -10.61 8.16
CA ASN A 235 21.84 -9.99 9.25
C ASN A 235 21.17 -10.39 10.57
N SER A 236 21.52 -11.58 11.09
CA SER A 236 20.88 -12.15 12.28
C SER A 236 20.99 -11.26 13.53
N SER A 237 22.03 -10.41 13.62
CA SER A 237 22.14 -9.44 14.71
C SER A 237 20.98 -8.43 14.66
N LEU A 238 20.76 -7.81 13.49
CA LEU A 238 19.64 -6.90 13.27
C LEU A 238 18.28 -7.61 13.35
N SER A 239 18.16 -8.85 12.86
CA SER A 239 16.95 -9.68 13.02
C SER A 239 16.57 -9.81 14.50
N ASN A 240 17.55 -10.09 15.37
CA ASN A 240 17.34 -10.23 16.81
C ASN A 240 16.88 -8.91 17.45
N GLU A 241 17.45 -7.77 17.06
CA GLU A 241 17.01 -6.46 17.57
C GLU A 241 15.58 -6.12 17.12
N ILE A 242 15.21 -6.42 15.86
CA ILE A 242 13.83 -6.26 15.37
C ILE A 242 12.86 -7.11 16.20
N VAL A 243 13.20 -8.37 16.49
CA VAL A 243 12.36 -9.27 17.31
C VAL A 243 12.24 -8.74 18.76
N ARG A 244 13.32 -8.23 19.36
CA ARG A 244 13.28 -7.63 20.70
C ARG A 244 12.38 -6.40 20.73
N LEU A 245 12.54 -5.49 19.77
CA LEU A 245 11.70 -4.29 19.65
C LEU A 245 10.23 -4.67 19.49
N ARG A 246 9.93 -5.68 18.66
CA ARG A 246 8.57 -6.23 18.54
C ARG A 246 8.06 -6.76 19.87
N ASN A 247 8.83 -7.56 20.58
CA ASN A 247 8.36 -8.16 21.83
C ASN A 247 8.07 -7.09 22.88
N ALA A 248 8.95 -6.10 23.02
CA ALA A 248 8.72 -4.95 23.90
C ALA A 248 7.41 -4.22 23.53
N LEU A 249 7.20 -3.94 22.24
CA LEU A 249 6.01 -3.23 21.79
C LEU A 249 4.71 -4.03 21.99
N PHE A 250 4.72 -5.31 21.62
CA PHE A 250 3.48 -6.11 21.60
C PHE A 250 3.14 -6.74 22.97
N HIS A 251 4.12 -6.98 23.83
CA HIS A 251 3.90 -7.62 25.13
C HIS A 251 3.99 -6.67 26.30
N GLU A 252 4.74 -5.57 26.17
CA GLU A 252 4.97 -4.61 27.26
C GLU A 252 4.43 -3.21 26.93
N ALA A 253 3.89 -3.01 25.72
CA ALA A 253 3.48 -1.70 25.20
C ALA A 253 4.63 -0.67 25.22
N LEU A 254 5.87 -1.13 25.02
CA LEU A 254 7.08 -0.30 25.03
C LEU A 254 7.65 -0.09 23.63
N TRP A 255 7.99 1.15 23.29
CA TRP A 255 8.72 1.53 22.09
C TRP A 255 10.12 2.01 22.45
N ASP A 256 11.14 1.23 22.06
CA ASP A 256 12.55 1.49 22.37
C ASP A 256 12.82 1.78 23.87
N GLY A 257 12.20 0.96 24.73
CA GLY A 257 12.29 1.05 26.19
C GLY A 257 11.43 2.14 26.84
N GLY A 258 10.76 2.99 26.06
CA GLY A 258 9.84 4.03 26.54
C GLY A 258 8.38 3.75 26.18
N GLN A 259 7.49 4.67 26.54
CA GLN A 259 6.11 4.63 26.05
C GLN A 259 6.07 5.09 24.58
N PRO A 260 5.13 4.57 23.76
CA PRO A 260 4.80 5.20 22.49
C PRO A 260 4.58 6.72 22.67
N CYS A 261 5.06 7.51 21.71
CA CYS A 261 5.03 8.98 21.74
C CYS A 261 5.93 9.64 22.81
N SER A 262 6.76 8.88 23.53
CA SER A 262 7.84 9.44 24.36
C SER A 262 9.12 9.71 23.55
N SER A 263 10.06 10.48 24.10
CA SER A 263 11.37 10.79 23.49
C SER A 263 12.35 9.61 23.51
N GLY A 264 11.88 8.40 23.14
CA GLY A 264 12.66 7.16 23.17
C GLY A 264 13.90 7.17 22.27
N GLY A 265 14.61 6.03 22.24
CA GLY A 265 15.83 5.89 21.45
C GLY A 265 15.62 6.08 19.94
N GLN A 266 16.66 6.58 19.25
CA GLN A 266 16.64 6.79 17.80
C GLN A 266 16.90 5.51 16.98
N LYS A 267 17.31 4.41 17.62
CA LYS A 267 17.69 3.16 16.92
C LYS A 267 16.47 2.48 16.30
N SER A 268 15.32 2.58 16.97
CA SER A 268 14.06 1.99 16.54
C SER A 268 13.62 2.42 15.12
N PHE A 269 13.90 3.67 14.73
CA PHE A 269 13.66 4.16 13.35
C PHE A 269 14.40 3.31 12.30
N GLY A 270 15.67 2.97 12.56
CA GLY A 270 16.48 2.14 11.67
C GLY A 270 15.92 0.72 11.50
N TYR A 271 15.43 0.13 12.60
CA TYR A 271 14.84 -1.21 12.59
C TYR A 271 13.53 -1.26 11.78
N THR A 272 12.69 -0.24 11.87
CA THR A 272 11.50 -0.11 11.03
C THR A 272 11.86 -0.09 9.55
N LYS A 273 12.85 0.71 9.15
CA LYS A 273 13.29 0.79 7.75
C LYS A 273 13.88 -0.53 7.24
N CYS A 274 14.63 -1.23 8.07
CA CYS A 274 15.14 -2.57 7.76
C CYS A 274 13.99 -3.56 7.50
N LEU A 275 12.99 -3.60 8.38
CA LEU A 275 11.84 -4.50 8.25
C LEU A 275 11.02 -4.22 6.98
N MET A 276 10.78 -2.94 6.66
CA MET A 276 10.13 -2.55 5.40
C MET A 276 10.90 -3.05 4.17
N ARG A 277 12.23 -2.95 4.20
CA ARG A 277 13.10 -3.39 3.10
C ARG A 277 13.17 -4.91 2.95
N ILE A 278 13.07 -5.65 4.06
CA ILE A 278 12.88 -7.10 4.02
C ILE A 278 11.57 -7.41 3.30
N ASN A 279 10.46 -6.80 3.71
CA ASN A 279 9.15 -7.00 3.05
C ASN A 279 9.20 -6.69 1.56
N HIS A 280 9.85 -5.59 1.18
CA HIS A 280 9.99 -5.22 -0.23
C HIS A 280 10.76 -6.23 -1.07
N ARG A 281 11.71 -6.98 -0.50
CA ARG A 281 12.43 -8.06 -1.21
C ARG A 281 11.67 -9.38 -1.20
N LEU A 282 10.93 -9.66 -0.14
CA LEU A 282 10.12 -10.87 -0.04
C LEU A 282 8.99 -10.89 -1.07
N ILE A 283 8.32 -9.76 -1.34
CA ILE A 283 7.22 -9.69 -2.31
C ILE A 283 7.61 -10.25 -3.70
N PRO A 284 8.63 -9.74 -4.41
CA PRO A 284 9.03 -10.25 -5.71
C PRO A 284 9.59 -11.67 -5.63
N ALA A 285 10.32 -12.01 -4.54
CA ALA A 285 10.84 -13.36 -4.34
C ALA A 285 9.72 -14.41 -4.19
N MET A 286 8.65 -14.09 -3.46
CA MET A 286 7.46 -14.93 -3.28
C MET A 286 6.65 -15.07 -4.57
N LEU A 287 6.64 -14.04 -5.41
CA LEU A 287 6.08 -14.08 -6.77
C LEU A 287 6.97 -14.85 -7.76
N GLY A 288 8.12 -15.37 -7.32
CA GLY A 288 9.07 -16.11 -8.16
C GLY A 288 9.76 -15.24 -9.22
N TYR A 289 9.79 -13.92 -9.03
CA TYR A 289 10.44 -13.01 -9.97
C TYR A 289 11.92 -12.86 -9.61
N SER A 290 12.80 -13.30 -10.51
CA SER A 290 14.25 -13.20 -10.33
C SER A 290 14.75 -11.78 -10.66
N THR A 291 15.31 -11.10 -9.66
CA THR A 291 15.96 -9.78 -9.78
C THR A 291 17.12 -9.69 -8.81
N GLU A 292 18.18 -8.97 -9.19
CA GLU A 292 19.34 -8.69 -8.34
C GLU A 292 18.92 -7.94 -7.07
N TYR A 293 17.83 -7.15 -7.14
CA TYR A 293 17.29 -6.40 -6.00
C TYR A 293 17.09 -7.29 -4.76
N ILE A 294 16.60 -8.52 -4.94
CA ILE A 294 16.31 -9.46 -3.85
C ILE A 294 17.58 -9.79 -3.04
N GLY A 295 18.71 -9.96 -3.73
CA GLY A 295 19.99 -10.33 -3.13
C GLY A 295 20.75 -9.16 -2.49
N THR A 296 20.28 -7.93 -2.66
CA THR A 296 20.95 -6.76 -2.08
C THR A 296 20.75 -6.66 -0.57
N HIS A 297 21.73 -6.11 0.13
CA HIS A 297 21.67 -5.69 1.53
C HIS A 297 20.40 -4.90 1.87
N TRP A 298 19.52 -5.46 2.71
CA TRP A 298 18.31 -4.74 3.16
C TRP A 298 18.60 -3.68 4.23
N ASP A 299 19.78 -3.69 4.84
CA ASP A 299 20.26 -2.62 5.73
C ASP A 299 20.88 -1.44 4.95
N SER A 300 21.13 -1.59 3.63
CA SER A 300 21.62 -0.53 2.77
C SER A 300 20.53 0.45 2.31
N PHE A 301 20.87 1.74 2.28
CA PHE A 301 20.00 2.84 1.85
C PHE A 301 20.12 3.17 0.36
N SER A 302 21.04 2.52 -0.35
CA SER A 302 21.33 2.85 -1.75
C SER A 302 20.16 2.48 -2.66
N PRO A 303 19.85 3.29 -3.69
CA PRO A 303 18.97 2.87 -4.78
C PRO A 303 19.47 1.58 -5.41
N CYS A 304 18.55 0.70 -5.80
CA CYS A 304 18.86 -0.57 -6.44
C CYS A 304 18.05 -0.72 -7.72
N GLN A 305 18.68 -1.19 -8.78
CA GLN A 305 17.98 -1.53 -10.02
C GLN A 305 17.13 -2.79 -9.82
N PHE A 306 15.95 -2.79 -10.44
CA PHE A 306 14.98 -3.89 -10.40
C PHE A 306 15.03 -4.75 -11.66
#